data_AF-A0A2X3AKW2-F1
#
_entry.id   AF-A0A2X3AKW2-F1
#
_cell.length_a   1.000
_cell.length_b   1.000
_cell.length_c   1.000
_cell.angle_alpha   90.00
_cell.angle_beta   90.00
_cell.angle_gamma   90.00
#
_symmetry.space_group_name_H-M   'P 1'
#
loop_
_entity.id
_entity.type
_entity.pdbx_description
1 polymer ?
#
loop_
_entity_poly.entity_id
_entity_poly.type
_entity_poly.pdbx_seq_one_letter_code
_entity_poly.pdbx_strand_id
1 'polypeptide(L)'
;MNTFLGLWEIGTPRVYLFWIVVLLAQIAIAEINRRWNWTIFVLWTVGGIAVMPYVITHGIPMVGWFPFGKFTIMILTATMTGFLLFYGKRHPLKAHRYAFWFGLALWIGLAVNIMEANIRDVTIFLQASEYYSCAADWQCLQAIDQAHSIPMIPGLPETRGVAAAVGTEAWYQAVAANFAQAHVGIDPATGFRTIGGYWNLLSALAGVLNIITITGLGKIAITSQPNQKVKGLIWVDMVWPWIIAYDLWNHAFLYNSLADYTWYCTFALLLACTIPAFTWAKGQWIWFRCFTLMFWIAANNILPELLVQPSGMFNYATMNPVANIVCAWLALISNVALFGYWLYKIIGQKRNPITGVLFCELGAFRKVVLAHFDNKDKYFIVDQIPQTPMELGFEPDTLVPPEDGWVGIMPWWRRDKRYLGKPHTPLSADPVAQARLERKSGDEPSESAKADS
;
A
#
# COMPACT_ATOMS: atom_id res chain seq x y z
N MET A 1 -7.31 8.62 32.11
CA MET A 1 -6.71 7.41 31.47
C MET A 1 -5.31 7.74 31.04
N ASN A 2 -4.34 6.85 31.26
CA ASN A 2 -3.01 7.03 30.70
C ASN A 2 -3.07 6.64 29.21
N THR A 3 -2.68 7.56 28.34
CA THR A 3 -2.70 7.37 26.90
C THR A 3 -1.28 7.36 26.35
N PHE A 4 -1.04 6.55 25.31
CA PHE A 4 0.20 6.61 24.55
C PHE A 4 0.05 7.65 23.45
N LEU A 5 0.88 8.70 23.51
CA LEU A 5 0.88 9.85 22.58
C LEU A 5 -0.49 10.56 22.45
N GLY A 6 -1.42 10.36 23.39
CA GLY A 6 -2.78 10.90 23.29
C GLY A 6 -3.69 10.19 22.28
N LEU A 7 -3.21 9.13 21.62
CA LEU A 7 -3.92 8.45 20.54
C LEU A 7 -4.59 7.15 21.03
N TRP A 8 -3.88 6.35 21.83
CA TRP A 8 -4.39 5.05 22.30
C TRP A 8 -4.35 4.92 23.79
N GLU A 9 -5.19 4.04 24.31
CA GLU A 9 -5.07 3.55 25.67
C GLU A 9 -3.76 2.78 25.85
N ILE A 10 -3.09 2.94 27.01
CA ILE A 10 -1.92 2.12 27.33
C ILE A 10 -2.37 0.70 27.61
N GLY A 11 -1.79 -0.25 26.87
CA GLY A 11 -2.08 -1.66 27.02
C GLY A 11 -1.37 -2.33 28.18
N THR A 12 -1.81 -3.55 28.47
CA THR A 12 -1.06 -4.43 29.38
C THR A 12 0.24 -4.90 28.71
N PRO A 13 1.27 -5.33 29.47
CA PRO A 13 2.49 -5.90 28.91
C PRO A 13 2.26 -7.04 27.92
N ARG A 14 1.16 -7.80 28.09
CA ARG A 14 0.76 -8.87 27.16
C ARG A 14 0.44 -8.34 25.76
N VAL A 15 -0.24 -7.19 25.67
CA VAL A 15 -0.57 -6.57 24.37
C VAL A 15 0.70 -6.20 23.59
N TYR A 16 1.70 -5.63 24.28
CA TYR A 16 2.98 -5.30 23.64
C TYR A 16 3.75 -6.54 23.18
N LEU A 17 3.68 -7.64 23.93
CA LEU A 17 4.28 -8.91 23.52
C LEU A 17 3.64 -9.45 22.23
N PHE A 18 2.30 -9.50 22.19
CA PHE A 18 1.57 -9.91 20.98
C PHE A 18 1.90 -9.01 19.79
N TRP A 19 2.04 -7.70 20.02
CA TRP A 19 2.43 -6.75 18.98
C TRP A 19 3.80 -7.08 18.37
N ILE A 20 4.81 -7.35 19.20
CA ILE A 20 6.14 -7.75 18.72
C ILE A 20 6.05 -9.05 17.91
N VAL A 21 5.29 -10.03 18.38
CA VAL A 21 5.11 -11.31 17.68
C VAL A 21 4.47 -11.09 16.31
N VAL A 22 3.39 -10.30 16.22
CA VAL A 22 2.70 -10.02 14.96
C VAL A 22 3.58 -9.20 14.00
N LEU A 23 4.33 -8.21 14.50
CA LEU A 23 5.29 -7.45 13.71
C LEU A 23 6.36 -8.36 13.11
N LEU A 24 6.99 -9.21 13.94
CA LEU A 24 8.02 -10.14 13.49
C LEU A 24 7.48 -11.19 12.52
N ALA A 25 6.27 -11.71 12.76
CA ALA A 25 5.61 -12.65 11.84
C ALA A 25 5.36 -12.02 10.46
N GLN A 26 4.89 -10.77 10.41
CA GLN A 26 4.69 -10.02 9.17
C GLN A 26 6.00 -9.77 8.41
N ILE A 27 7.06 -9.38 9.11
CA ILE A 27 8.38 -9.21 8.49
C ILE A 27 8.91 -10.56 7.97
N ALA A 28 8.80 -11.60 8.80
CA ALA A 28 9.29 -12.93 8.47
C ALA A 28 8.57 -13.49 7.24
N ILE A 29 7.25 -13.40 7.16
CA ILE A 29 6.50 -13.95 6.03
C ILE A 29 6.79 -13.19 4.73
N ALA A 30 6.94 -11.87 4.79
CA ALA A 30 7.34 -11.07 3.63
C ALA A 30 8.77 -11.43 3.17
N GLU A 31 9.70 -11.65 4.11
CA GLU A 31 11.07 -12.08 3.83
C GLU A 31 11.15 -13.52 3.29
N ILE A 32 10.32 -14.44 3.80
CA ILE A 32 10.16 -15.81 3.28
C ILE A 32 9.74 -15.74 1.81
N ASN A 33 8.69 -14.98 1.51
CA ASN A 33 8.20 -14.80 0.14
C ASN A 33 9.28 -14.18 -0.76
N ARG A 34 10.07 -13.25 -0.23
CA ARG A 34 11.16 -12.57 -0.95
C ARG A 34 12.30 -13.51 -1.32
N ARG A 35 12.67 -14.42 -0.41
CA ARG A 35 13.76 -15.39 -0.60
C ARG A 35 13.33 -16.58 -1.43
N TRP A 36 12.12 -17.05 -1.20
CA TRP A 36 11.59 -18.26 -1.80
C TRP A 36 10.28 -17.95 -2.52
N ASN A 37 10.37 -17.32 -3.70
CA ASN A 37 9.20 -16.90 -4.47
C ASN A 37 8.10 -17.97 -4.67
N TRP A 38 8.45 -19.26 -4.64
CA TRP A 38 7.48 -20.34 -4.77
C TRP A 38 6.49 -20.39 -3.60
N THR A 39 6.88 -19.92 -2.41
CA THR A 39 6.01 -19.87 -1.23
C THR A 39 4.82 -18.96 -1.45
N ILE A 40 4.92 -17.96 -2.33
CA ILE A 40 3.80 -17.09 -2.68
C ILE A 40 2.68 -17.89 -3.32
N PHE A 41 3.02 -18.72 -4.30
CA PHE A 41 2.04 -19.53 -5.01
C PHE A 41 1.47 -20.63 -4.11
N VAL A 42 2.30 -21.22 -3.24
CA VAL A 42 1.82 -22.27 -2.31
C VAL A 42 0.94 -21.67 -1.21
N LEU A 43 1.38 -20.62 -0.52
CA LEU A 43 0.68 -20.06 0.63
C LEU A 43 -0.50 -19.20 0.23
N TRP A 44 -0.31 -18.28 -0.73
CA TRP A 44 -1.31 -17.25 -1.02
C TRP A 44 -2.20 -17.60 -2.19
N THR A 45 -1.66 -18.23 -3.24
CA THR A 45 -2.50 -18.64 -4.38
C THR A 45 -3.24 -19.93 -4.06
N VAL A 46 -2.54 -21.05 -3.90
CA VAL A 46 -3.16 -22.36 -3.66
C VAL A 46 -3.76 -22.41 -2.26
N GLY A 47 -2.99 -22.10 -1.22
CA GLY A 47 -3.46 -22.09 0.16
C GLY A 47 -4.57 -21.08 0.40
N GLY A 48 -4.43 -19.86 -0.14
CA GLY A 48 -5.46 -18.82 -0.04
C GLY A 48 -6.78 -19.23 -0.70
N ILE A 49 -6.75 -19.83 -1.88
CA ILE A 49 -7.97 -20.35 -2.54
C ILE A 49 -8.54 -21.55 -1.75
N ALA A 50 -7.68 -22.47 -1.30
CA ALA A 50 -8.10 -23.66 -0.57
C ALA A 50 -8.78 -23.33 0.77
N VAL A 51 -8.40 -22.24 1.43
CA VAL A 51 -9.03 -21.79 2.69
C VAL A 51 -10.29 -20.94 2.47
N MET A 52 -10.59 -20.50 1.24
CA MET A 52 -11.79 -19.69 0.97
C MET A 52 -13.09 -20.34 1.45
N PRO A 53 -13.37 -21.65 1.23
CA PRO A 53 -14.60 -22.25 1.74
C PRO A 53 -14.72 -22.13 3.25
N TYR A 54 -13.63 -22.34 3.99
CA TYR A 54 -13.59 -22.13 5.44
C TYR A 54 -13.87 -20.68 5.81
N VAL A 55 -13.21 -19.71 5.15
CA VAL A 55 -13.46 -18.29 5.39
C VAL A 55 -14.92 -17.91 5.08
N ILE A 56 -15.52 -18.50 4.05
CA ILE A 56 -16.92 -18.25 3.68
C ILE A 56 -17.87 -18.77 4.75
N THR A 57 -17.64 -19.98 5.26
CA THR A 57 -18.54 -20.60 6.25
C THR A 57 -18.30 -20.12 7.67
N HIS A 58 -17.07 -19.71 8.00
CA HIS A 58 -16.63 -19.42 9.36
C HIS A 58 -16.29 -17.93 9.57
N GLY A 59 -15.52 -17.35 8.64
CA GLY A 59 -15.10 -15.94 8.73
C GLY A 59 -16.22 -14.95 8.43
N ILE A 60 -16.95 -15.12 7.32
CA ILE A 60 -18.01 -14.18 6.90
C ILE A 60 -19.10 -14.00 7.98
N PRO A 61 -19.60 -15.05 8.64
CA PRO A 61 -20.57 -14.88 9.73
C PRO A 61 -20.01 -14.17 10.98
N MET A 62 -18.69 -14.01 11.11
CA MET A 62 -18.04 -13.36 12.25
C MET A 62 -17.66 -11.92 11.97
N VAL A 63 -17.15 -11.64 10.77
CA VAL A 63 -16.54 -10.33 10.45
C VAL A 63 -17.19 -9.65 9.25
N GLY A 64 -18.21 -10.27 8.65
CA GLY A 64 -18.95 -9.76 7.52
C GLY A 64 -18.30 -10.03 6.15
N TRP A 65 -19.00 -9.64 5.09
CA TRP A 65 -18.56 -9.84 3.71
C TRP A 65 -17.37 -8.95 3.31
N PHE A 66 -17.25 -7.78 3.93
CA PHE A 66 -16.25 -6.78 3.56
C PHE A 66 -14.79 -7.27 3.77
N PRO A 67 -14.41 -7.85 4.93
CA PRO A 67 -13.08 -8.44 5.11
C PRO A 67 -12.78 -9.59 4.14
N PHE A 68 -13.80 -10.38 3.76
CA PHE A 68 -13.64 -11.44 2.77
C PHE A 68 -13.39 -10.89 1.35
N GLY A 69 -14.07 -9.81 0.97
CA GLY A 69 -13.79 -9.08 -0.26
C GLY A 69 -12.34 -8.62 -0.35
N LYS A 70 -11.82 -8.02 0.74
CA LYS A 70 -10.39 -7.65 0.83
C LYS A 70 -9.47 -8.86 0.72
N PHE A 71 -9.80 -9.96 1.39
CA PHE A 71 -9.01 -11.20 1.33
C PHE A 71 -8.86 -11.71 -0.10
N THR A 72 -9.95 -11.73 -0.85
CA THR A 72 -9.96 -12.15 -2.26
C THR A 72 -9.10 -11.23 -3.14
N ILE A 73 -9.24 -9.91 -2.99
CA ILE A 73 -8.43 -8.92 -3.73
C ILE A 73 -6.94 -9.07 -3.41
N MET A 74 -6.62 -9.33 -2.14
CA MET A 74 -5.24 -9.52 -1.72
C MET A 74 -4.63 -10.81 -2.26
N ILE A 75 -5.38 -11.91 -2.34
CA ILE A 75 -4.91 -13.14 -3.01
C ILE A 75 -4.55 -12.86 -4.47
N LEU A 76 -5.42 -12.13 -5.19
CA LEU A 76 -5.17 -11.76 -6.58
C LEU A 76 -3.93 -10.87 -6.70
N THR A 77 -3.80 -9.87 -5.85
CA THR A 77 -2.66 -8.92 -5.86
C THR A 77 -1.35 -9.61 -5.50
N ALA A 78 -1.33 -10.49 -4.48
CA ALA A 78 -0.17 -11.27 -4.09
C ALA A 78 0.26 -12.24 -5.19
N THR A 79 -0.70 -12.91 -5.82
CA THR A 79 -0.48 -13.83 -6.94
C THR A 79 0.09 -13.10 -8.15
N MET A 80 -0.50 -11.95 -8.50
CA MET A 80 -0.03 -11.09 -9.59
C MET A 80 1.41 -10.61 -9.34
N THR A 81 1.69 -10.04 -8.16
CA THR A 81 3.04 -9.56 -7.80
C THR A 81 4.07 -10.69 -7.82
N GLY A 82 3.71 -11.87 -7.31
CA GLY A 82 4.55 -13.07 -7.39
C GLY A 82 4.82 -13.51 -8.82
N PHE A 83 3.79 -13.52 -9.67
CA PHE A 83 3.88 -13.84 -11.09
C PHE A 83 4.78 -12.86 -11.85
N LEU A 84 4.61 -11.56 -11.67
CA LEU A 84 5.45 -10.53 -12.31
C LEU A 84 6.93 -10.76 -11.99
N LEU A 85 7.27 -11.02 -10.72
CA LEU A 85 8.64 -11.31 -10.33
C LEU A 85 9.14 -12.64 -10.93
N PHE A 86 8.34 -13.71 -10.86
CA PHE A 86 8.69 -15.01 -11.42
C PHE A 86 8.95 -14.94 -12.93
N TYR A 87 8.08 -14.24 -13.66
CA TYR A 87 8.16 -14.07 -15.11
C TYR A 87 9.37 -13.23 -15.49
N GLY A 88 9.54 -12.07 -14.84
CA GLY A 88 10.62 -11.17 -15.22
C GLY A 88 12.01 -11.72 -14.86
N LYS A 89 12.14 -12.60 -13.85
CA LYS A 89 13.39 -13.34 -13.59
C LYS A 89 13.80 -14.25 -14.75
N ARG A 90 12.85 -14.83 -15.49
CA ARG A 90 13.10 -15.75 -16.61
C ARG A 90 13.21 -15.05 -17.95
N HIS A 91 12.58 -13.89 -18.09
CA HIS A 91 12.52 -13.15 -19.35
C HIS A 91 12.90 -11.69 -19.15
N PRO A 92 14.17 -11.39 -18.82
CA PRO A 92 14.61 -10.03 -18.47
C PRO A 92 14.39 -9.04 -19.62
N LEU A 93 14.64 -9.42 -20.88
CA LEU A 93 14.36 -8.54 -22.04
C LEU A 93 12.87 -8.16 -22.11
N LYS A 94 11.97 -9.12 -21.96
CA LYS A 94 10.52 -8.87 -21.98
C LYS A 94 10.08 -8.05 -20.76
N ALA A 95 10.68 -8.30 -19.59
CA ALA A 95 10.40 -7.53 -18.38
C ALA A 95 10.70 -6.04 -18.58
N HIS A 96 11.85 -5.70 -19.17
CA HIS A 96 12.22 -4.31 -19.45
C HIS A 96 11.35 -3.70 -20.56
N ARG A 97 11.06 -4.45 -21.63
CA ARG A 97 10.17 -3.99 -22.71
C ARG A 97 8.76 -3.66 -22.21
N TYR A 98 8.26 -4.45 -21.27
CA TYR A 98 6.92 -4.29 -20.69
C TYR A 98 6.93 -3.71 -19.27
N ALA A 99 8.02 -3.06 -18.85
CA ALA A 99 8.19 -2.50 -17.51
C ALA A 99 7.04 -1.55 -17.12
N PHE A 100 6.56 -0.75 -18.08
CA PHE A 100 5.39 0.11 -17.87
C PHE A 100 4.14 -0.67 -17.45
N TRP A 101 3.87 -1.83 -18.06
CA TRP A 101 2.69 -2.63 -17.69
C TRP A 101 2.85 -3.28 -16.32
N PHE A 102 4.08 -3.61 -15.92
CA PHE A 102 4.37 -4.10 -14.57
C PHE A 102 4.10 -2.99 -13.55
N GLY A 103 4.57 -1.77 -13.83
CA GLY A 103 4.29 -0.60 -13.00
C GLY A 103 2.82 -0.22 -12.96
N LEU A 104 2.12 -0.26 -14.08
CA LEU A 104 0.68 0.02 -14.11
C LEU A 104 -0.11 -1.00 -13.29
N ALA A 105 0.21 -2.30 -13.39
CA ALA A 105 -0.46 -3.33 -12.61
C ALA A 105 -0.27 -3.15 -11.10
N LEU A 106 0.97 -2.85 -10.66
CA LEU A 106 1.28 -2.57 -9.26
C LEU A 106 0.64 -1.25 -8.78
N TRP A 107 0.61 -0.22 -9.63
CA TRP A 107 -0.07 1.04 -9.35
C TRP A 107 -1.58 0.84 -9.18
N ILE A 108 -2.24 0.06 -10.05
CA ILE A 108 -3.67 -0.25 -9.92
C ILE A 108 -3.93 -0.95 -8.58
N GLY A 109 -3.15 -1.99 -8.25
CA GLY A 109 -3.34 -2.72 -6.99
C GLY A 109 -3.19 -1.80 -5.76
N LEU A 110 -2.19 -0.92 -5.77
CA LEU A 110 -1.98 0.05 -4.70
C LEU A 110 -3.08 1.13 -4.66
N ALA A 111 -3.47 1.68 -5.82
CA ALA A 111 -4.47 2.73 -5.93
C ALA A 111 -5.86 2.24 -5.52
N VAL A 112 -6.25 1.02 -5.89
CA VAL A 112 -7.51 0.40 -5.45
C VAL A 112 -7.54 0.25 -3.94
N ASN A 113 -6.45 -0.22 -3.33
CA ASN A 113 -6.34 -0.36 -1.89
C ASN A 113 -6.42 1.00 -1.17
N ILE A 114 -5.77 2.04 -1.69
CA ILE A 114 -5.87 3.40 -1.15
C ILE A 114 -7.28 3.97 -1.34
N MET A 115 -7.90 3.74 -2.49
CA MET A 115 -9.23 4.27 -2.79
C MET A 115 -10.31 3.62 -1.93
N GLU A 116 -10.21 2.32 -1.67
CA GLU A 116 -11.11 1.61 -0.75
C GLU A 116 -11.05 2.19 0.66
N ALA A 117 -9.84 2.50 1.15
CA ALA A 117 -9.64 3.23 2.40
C ALA A 117 -10.26 4.64 2.37
N ASN A 118 -10.04 5.41 1.30
CA ASN A 118 -10.62 6.75 1.14
C ASN A 118 -12.16 6.71 1.11
N ILE A 119 -12.75 5.73 0.42
CA ILE A 119 -14.20 5.53 0.38
C ILE A 119 -14.71 5.30 1.81
N ARG A 120 -14.05 4.46 2.60
CA ARG A 120 -14.44 4.21 3.99
C ARG A 120 -14.39 5.48 4.84
N ASP A 121 -13.35 6.30 4.73
CA ASP A 121 -13.27 7.59 5.43
C ASP A 121 -14.44 8.52 5.03
N VAL A 122 -14.73 8.65 3.73
CA VAL A 122 -15.85 9.46 3.24
C VAL A 122 -17.19 8.91 3.71
N THR A 123 -17.38 7.59 3.69
CA THR A 123 -18.58 6.93 4.20
C THR A 123 -18.77 7.24 5.68
N ILE A 124 -17.71 7.22 6.49
CA ILE A 124 -17.78 7.56 7.91
C ILE A 124 -18.19 9.02 8.13
N PHE A 125 -17.69 9.94 7.31
CA PHE A 125 -18.12 11.33 7.37
C PHE A 125 -19.61 11.48 7.04
N LEU A 126 -20.07 10.84 5.96
CA LEU A 126 -21.44 10.98 5.48
C LEU A 126 -22.48 10.29 6.38
N GLN A 127 -22.11 9.15 6.99
CA GLN A 127 -23.00 8.34 7.83
C GLN A 127 -22.79 8.56 9.33
N ALA A 128 -22.03 9.60 9.72
CA ALA A 128 -21.68 9.84 11.12
C ALA A 128 -22.90 9.86 12.04
N SER A 129 -23.99 10.53 11.64
CA SER A 129 -25.23 10.59 12.42
C SER A 129 -25.87 9.22 12.62
N GLU A 130 -25.86 8.36 11.60
CA GLU A 130 -26.40 7.00 11.67
C GLU A 130 -25.61 6.15 12.67
N TYR A 131 -24.28 6.30 12.68
CA TYR A 131 -23.41 5.59 13.61
C TYR A 131 -23.59 6.05 15.05
N TYR A 132 -23.74 7.35 15.29
CA TYR A 132 -24.03 7.87 16.63
C TYR A 132 -25.44 7.46 17.09
N SER A 133 -26.44 7.47 16.21
CA SER A 133 -27.80 7.04 16.58
C SER A 133 -27.86 5.55 16.88
N CYS A 134 -27.18 4.71 16.10
CA CYS A 134 -27.12 3.27 16.37
C CYS A 134 -26.38 2.99 17.69
N ALA A 135 -25.27 3.69 17.96
CA ALA A 135 -24.53 3.49 19.20
C ALA A 135 -25.33 3.90 20.46
N ALA A 136 -26.18 4.92 20.33
CA ALA A 136 -27.06 5.38 21.40
C ALA A 136 -28.37 4.56 21.52
N ASP A 137 -28.58 3.58 20.63
CA ASP A 137 -29.75 2.72 20.59
C ASP A 137 -29.39 1.30 21.04
N TRP A 138 -29.93 0.89 22.18
CA TRP A 138 -29.66 -0.42 22.75
C TRP A 138 -30.18 -1.56 21.86
N GLN A 139 -31.27 -1.36 21.12
CA GLN A 139 -31.77 -2.34 20.16
C GLN A 139 -30.80 -2.50 18.99
N CYS A 140 -30.18 -1.42 18.52
CA CYS A 140 -29.18 -1.48 17.46
C CYS A 140 -27.94 -2.25 17.95
N LEU A 141 -27.44 -1.96 19.15
CA LEU A 141 -26.32 -2.70 19.75
C LEU A 141 -26.61 -4.20 19.91
N GLN A 142 -27.81 -4.54 20.37
CA GLN A 142 -28.24 -5.93 20.48
C GLN A 142 -28.34 -6.60 19.12
N ALA A 143 -28.88 -5.90 18.11
CA ALA A 143 -28.98 -6.42 16.74
C ALA A 143 -27.60 -6.68 16.12
N ILE A 144 -26.60 -5.84 16.40
CA ILE A 144 -25.21 -6.08 15.97
C ILE A 144 -24.68 -7.39 16.53
N ASP A 145 -24.80 -7.61 17.85
CA ASP A 145 -24.35 -8.86 18.47
C ASP A 145 -25.12 -10.09 17.96
N GLN A 146 -26.41 -9.95 17.64
CA GLN A 146 -27.22 -11.04 17.09
C GLN A 146 -26.91 -11.33 15.61
N ALA A 147 -26.46 -10.34 14.86
CA ALA A 147 -26.11 -10.47 13.45
C ALA A 147 -24.75 -11.18 13.23
N HIS A 148 -23.90 -11.23 14.26
CA HIS A 148 -22.58 -11.83 14.20
C HIS A 148 -22.50 -13.10 15.06
N SER A 149 -21.71 -14.07 14.62
CA SER A 149 -21.48 -15.31 15.38
C SER A 149 -20.50 -15.16 16.55
N ILE A 150 -19.78 -14.03 16.61
CA ILE A 150 -19.02 -13.57 17.77
C ILE A 150 -19.61 -12.25 18.27
N PRO A 151 -19.70 -12.04 19.58
CA PRO A 151 -20.21 -10.78 20.11
C PRO A 151 -19.19 -9.66 19.87
N MET A 152 -19.65 -8.55 19.29
CA MET A 152 -18.84 -7.42 18.85
C MET A 152 -18.90 -6.25 19.83
N ILE A 153 -19.90 -6.20 20.70
CA ILE A 153 -20.04 -5.14 21.72
C ILE A 153 -19.29 -5.45 23.02
N PRO A 154 -19.38 -6.66 23.61
CA PRO A 154 -18.72 -6.96 24.88
C PRO A 154 -17.21 -6.84 24.78
N GLY A 155 -16.58 -6.12 25.71
CA GLY A 155 -15.13 -5.90 25.73
C GLY A 155 -14.69 -4.55 25.16
N LEU A 156 -15.59 -3.83 24.46
CA LEU A 156 -15.35 -2.45 24.06
C LEU A 156 -15.19 -1.52 25.29
N PRO A 157 -14.41 -0.43 25.19
CA PRO A 157 -14.23 0.53 26.28
C PRO A 157 -15.53 1.06 26.91
N GLU A 158 -16.57 1.25 26.11
CA GLU A 158 -17.88 1.77 26.50
C GLU A 158 -18.69 0.74 27.31
N THR A 159 -18.26 -0.53 27.35
CA THR A 159 -18.87 -1.57 28.21
C THR A 159 -18.27 -1.63 29.62
N ARG A 160 -17.19 -0.90 29.88
CA ARG A 160 -16.50 -0.93 31.17
C ARG A 160 -17.36 -0.30 32.26
N GLY A 161 -17.42 -0.94 33.42
CA GLY A 161 -18.15 -0.43 34.58
C GLY A 161 -19.67 -0.64 34.53
N VAL A 162 -20.21 -1.30 33.50
CA VAL A 162 -21.62 -1.70 33.47
C VAL A 162 -21.85 -2.87 34.42
N ALA A 163 -22.71 -2.67 35.42
CA ALA A 163 -22.98 -3.65 36.47
C ALA A 163 -23.96 -4.77 36.06
N ALA A 164 -24.81 -4.52 35.06
CA ALA A 164 -25.76 -5.51 34.54
C ALA A 164 -25.03 -6.68 33.86
N ALA A 165 -25.67 -7.86 33.82
CA ALA A 165 -25.09 -9.03 33.17
C ALA A 165 -25.05 -8.86 31.64
N VAL A 166 -23.90 -9.17 31.02
CA VAL A 166 -23.67 -9.07 29.57
C VAL A 166 -24.79 -9.79 28.80
N GLY A 167 -25.30 -9.15 27.75
CA GLY A 167 -26.35 -9.70 26.89
C GLY A 167 -27.79 -9.48 27.38
N THR A 168 -27.99 -8.94 28.60
CA THR A 168 -29.31 -8.53 29.07
C THR A 168 -29.72 -7.17 28.48
N GLU A 169 -31.03 -6.92 28.39
CA GLU A 169 -31.56 -5.61 27.97
C GLU A 169 -31.00 -4.46 28.82
N ALA A 170 -30.97 -4.64 30.15
CA ALA A 170 -30.41 -3.65 31.08
C ALA A 170 -28.92 -3.38 30.83
N TRP A 171 -28.16 -4.38 30.35
CA TRP A 171 -26.77 -4.20 29.96
C TRP A 171 -26.66 -3.38 28.68
N TYR A 172 -27.40 -3.72 27.62
CA TYR A 172 -27.38 -2.95 26.37
C TYR A 172 -27.84 -1.50 26.58
N GLN A 173 -28.85 -1.25 27.42
CA GLN A 173 -29.30 0.10 27.76
C GLN A 173 -28.20 0.92 28.44
N ALA A 174 -27.49 0.32 29.40
CA ALA A 174 -26.36 0.98 30.06
C ALA A 174 -25.19 1.23 29.11
N VAL A 175 -24.88 0.28 28.23
CA VAL A 175 -23.83 0.44 27.20
C VAL A 175 -24.19 1.55 26.21
N ALA A 176 -25.43 1.60 25.72
CA ALA A 176 -25.91 2.65 24.84
C ALA A 176 -25.82 4.04 25.48
N ALA A 177 -26.14 4.14 26.77
CA ALA A 177 -25.97 5.39 27.53
C ALA A 177 -24.49 5.82 27.60
N ASN A 178 -23.56 4.86 27.79
CA ASN A 178 -22.13 5.15 27.78
C ASN A 178 -21.64 5.62 26.40
N PHE A 179 -22.09 5.00 25.31
CA PHE A 179 -21.81 5.44 23.94
C PHE A 179 -22.30 6.86 23.67
N ALA A 180 -23.54 7.16 24.08
CA ALA A 180 -24.12 8.50 23.96
C ALA A 180 -23.32 9.54 24.77
N GLN A 181 -22.91 9.19 26.00
CA GLN A 181 -22.11 10.07 26.85
C GLN A 181 -20.70 10.32 26.28
N ALA A 182 -20.07 9.27 25.73
CA ALA A 182 -18.75 9.36 25.12
C ALA A 182 -18.77 10.01 23.72
N HIS A 183 -19.95 10.16 23.12
CA HIS A 183 -20.14 10.62 21.74
C HIS A 183 -19.31 9.78 20.75
N VAL A 184 -19.39 8.45 20.90
CA VAL A 184 -18.75 7.47 20.02
C VAL A 184 -19.83 6.77 19.21
N GLY A 185 -19.63 6.67 17.90
CA GLY A 185 -20.53 5.95 17.00
C GLY A 185 -20.09 4.50 16.82
N ILE A 186 -20.98 3.68 16.26
CA ILE A 186 -20.70 2.29 15.90
C ILE A 186 -21.25 2.02 14.51
N ASP A 187 -20.47 1.35 13.67
CA ASP A 187 -20.92 0.90 12.36
C ASP A 187 -21.81 -0.34 12.51
N PRO A 188 -23.11 -0.28 12.17
CA PRO A 188 -24.03 -1.40 12.33
C PRO A 188 -23.66 -2.62 11.47
N ALA A 189 -22.89 -2.43 10.39
CA ALA A 189 -22.50 -3.52 9.51
C ALA A 189 -21.29 -4.32 10.01
N THR A 190 -20.44 -3.70 10.84
CA THR A 190 -19.16 -4.31 11.27
C THR A 190 -18.99 -4.38 12.78
N GLY A 191 -19.77 -3.64 13.56
CA GLY A 191 -19.60 -3.48 15.00
C GLY A 191 -18.37 -2.65 15.40
N PHE A 192 -17.69 -1.99 14.45
CA PHE A 192 -16.54 -1.14 14.78
C PHE A 192 -16.97 0.23 15.27
N ARG A 193 -16.29 0.68 16.32
CA ARG A 193 -16.40 2.03 16.84
C ARG A 193 -15.76 3.01 15.89
N THR A 194 -16.42 4.15 15.74
CA THR A 194 -15.99 5.19 14.81
C THR A 194 -16.45 6.56 15.27
N ILE A 195 -15.69 7.58 14.92
CA ILE A 195 -16.09 8.97 15.04
C ILE A 195 -15.95 9.66 13.70
N GLY A 196 -17.04 10.26 13.24
CA GLY A 196 -17.10 10.99 11.98
C GLY A 196 -16.88 12.49 12.18
N GLY A 197 -16.06 13.09 11.32
CA GLY A 197 -15.86 14.53 11.24
C GLY A 197 -15.04 14.94 10.02
N TYR A 198 -14.82 16.24 9.83
CA TYR A 198 -14.17 16.76 8.63
C TYR A 198 -12.74 16.21 8.41
N TRP A 199 -12.08 15.71 9.47
CA TRP A 199 -10.78 15.05 9.40
C TRP A 199 -10.80 13.80 8.50
N ASN A 200 -11.92 13.10 8.39
CA ASN A 200 -12.06 11.98 7.46
C ASN A 200 -11.90 12.45 6.01
N LEU A 201 -12.47 13.61 5.65
CA LEU A 201 -12.31 14.18 4.31
C LEU A 201 -10.86 14.63 4.05
N LEU A 202 -10.17 15.17 5.06
CA LEU A 202 -8.76 15.54 4.95
C LEU A 202 -7.88 14.30 4.72
N SER A 203 -8.15 13.21 5.45
CA SER A 203 -7.49 11.91 5.26
C SER A 203 -7.74 11.35 3.85
N ALA A 204 -9.00 11.33 3.39
CA ALA A 204 -9.34 10.88 2.05
C ALA A 204 -8.64 11.71 0.94
N LEU A 205 -8.61 13.04 1.10
CA LEU A 205 -7.90 13.94 0.18
C LEU A 205 -6.40 13.65 0.14
N ALA A 206 -5.78 13.44 1.32
CA ALA A 206 -4.38 13.06 1.41
C ALA A 206 -4.10 11.74 0.69
N GLY A 207 -5.00 10.76 0.77
CA GLY A 207 -4.88 9.49 0.04
C GLY A 207 -4.95 9.67 -1.47
N VAL A 208 -5.82 10.54 -1.97
CA VAL A 208 -5.88 10.87 -3.41
C VAL A 208 -4.57 11.52 -3.88
N LEU A 209 -4.05 12.48 -3.13
CA LEU A 209 -2.74 13.08 -3.42
C LEU A 209 -1.62 12.02 -3.41
N ASN A 210 -1.70 11.06 -2.49
CA ASN A 210 -0.74 9.97 -2.42
C ASN A 210 -0.74 9.11 -3.69
N ILE A 211 -1.93 8.77 -4.23
CA ILE A 211 -2.07 8.03 -5.50
C ILE A 211 -1.48 8.82 -6.66
N ILE A 212 -1.77 10.12 -6.75
CA ILE A 212 -1.32 11.00 -7.83
C ILE A 212 0.21 11.13 -7.85
N THR A 213 0.83 11.15 -6.66
CA THR A 213 2.28 11.33 -6.51
C THR A 213 3.10 10.05 -6.69
N ILE A 214 2.47 8.91 -7.01
CA ILE A 214 3.19 7.70 -7.39
C ILE A 214 3.87 7.90 -8.75
N THR A 215 5.18 7.66 -8.84
CA THR A 215 5.99 7.83 -10.06
C THR A 215 6.82 6.62 -10.40
N GLY A 216 7.49 6.63 -11.56
CA GLY A 216 8.42 5.58 -11.95
C GLY A 216 7.75 4.34 -12.54
N LEU A 217 6.50 4.44 -13.03
CA LEU A 217 5.74 3.30 -13.56
C LEU A 217 6.48 2.60 -14.70
N GLY A 218 7.15 3.36 -15.57
CA GLY A 218 7.95 2.84 -16.67
C GLY A 218 9.30 2.23 -16.27
N LYS A 219 9.72 2.33 -15.01
CA LYS A 219 11.09 2.07 -14.55
C LYS A 219 11.18 1.07 -13.40
N ILE A 220 10.20 0.19 -13.31
CA ILE A 220 10.27 -0.99 -12.44
C ILE A 220 11.19 -2.02 -13.08
N ALA A 221 12.12 -2.54 -12.29
CA ALA A 221 13.08 -3.53 -12.73
C ALA A 221 13.20 -4.65 -11.69
N ILE A 222 13.77 -5.77 -12.07
CA ILE A 222 14.09 -6.86 -11.15
C ILE A 222 15.57 -6.76 -10.84
N THR A 223 15.94 -6.99 -9.58
CA THR A 223 17.35 -7.05 -9.16
C THR A 223 18.18 -7.88 -10.15
N SER A 224 19.11 -7.23 -10.82
CA SER A 224 20.03 -7.82 -11.81
C SER A 224 21.41 -8.06 -11.24
N GLN A 225 21.78 -7.34 -10.17
CA GLN A 225 23.12 -7.39 -9.58
C GLN A 225 23.55 -8.84 -9.28
N PRO A 226 24.68 -9.32 -9.85
CA PRO A 226 25.11 -10.72 -9.71
C PRO A 226 25.35 -11.15 -8.25
N ASN A 227 25.88 -10.25 -7.44
CA ASN A 227 26.20 -10.50 -6.03
C ASN A 227 24.96 -10.55 -5.13
N GLN A 228 23.79 -10.16 -5.63
CA GLN A 228 22.55 -10.23 -4.87
C GLN A 228 21.93 -11.62 -4.94
N LYS A 229 22.01 -12.33 -3.81
CA LYS A 229 21.37 -13.65 -3.65
C LYS A 229 19.85 -13.57 -3.76
N VAL A 230 19.25 -12.48 -3.28
CA VAL A 230 17.80 -12.30 -3.28
C VAL A 230 17.39 -11.33 -4.37
N LYS A 231 16.88 -11.89 -5.47
CA LYS A 231 16.36 -11.09 -6.59
C LYS A 231 14.90 -10.70 -6.33
N GLY A 232 14.62 -9.41 -6.20
CA GLY A 232 13.25 -8.92 -5.97
C GLY A 232 12.84 -7.85 -6.98
N LEU A 233 11.57 -7.48 -6.91
CA LEU A 233 11.00 -6.41 -7.74
C LEU A 233 11.35 -5.06 -7.12
N ILE A 234 12.02 -4.21 -7.89
CA ILE A 234 12.53 -2.90 -7.47
C ILE A 234 11.69 -1.80 -8.10
N TRP A 235 11.11 -0.95 -7.26
CA TRP A 235 10.45 0.27 -7.67
C TRP A 235 11.28 1.47 -7.22
N VAL A 236 12.12 1.97 -8.12
CA VAL A 236 13.23 2.89 -7.80
C VAL A 236 12.78 4.24 -7.24
N ASP A 237 11.63 4.74 -7.70
CA ASP A 237 11.07 6.02 -7.29
C ASP A 237 10.29 5.94 -5.97
N MET A 238 9.99 4.73 -5.46
CA MET A 238 9.38 4.53 -4.14
C MET A 238 10.43 4.65 -3.04
N VAL A 239 10.92 5.87 -2.85
CA VAL A 239 11.87 6.25 -1.80
C VAL A 239 11.18 7.05 -0.69
N TRP A 240 11.96 7.45 0.32
CA TRP A 240 11.46 7.98 1.58
C TRP A 240 10.41 9.10 1.50
N PRO A 241 10.43 10.07 0.55
CA PRO A 241 9.42 11.13 0.54
C PRO A 241 8.01 10.57 0.32
N TRP A 242 7.87 9.61 -0.60
CA TRP A 242 6.59 8.97 -0.87
C TRP A 242 6.22 7.98 0.25
N ILE A 243 7.18 7.17 0.74
CA ILE A 243 6.91 6.20 1.81
C ILE A 243 6.44 6.89 3.10
N ILE A 244 7.08 7.99 3.51
CA ILE A 244 6.68 8.71 4.73
C ILE A 244 5.30 9.35 4.56
N ALA A 245 5.00 9.98 3.42
CA ALA A 245 3.69 10.56 3.17
C ALA A 245 2.58 9.49 3.13
N TYR A 246 2.89 8.31 2.57
CA TYR A 246 2.00 7.15 2.60
C TYR A 246 1.77 6.65 4.02
N ASP A 247 2.83 6.46 4.81
CA ASP A 247 2.74 5.94 6.17
C ASP A 247 1.95 6.90 7.09
N LEU A 248 2.15 8.21 6.95
CA LEU A 248 1.39 9.23 7.70
C LEU A 248 -0.09 9.23 7.31
N TRP A 249 -0.39 9.14 6.00
CA TRP A 249 -1.77 9.00 5.54
C TRP A 249 -2.41 7.70 6.03
N ASN A 250 -1.72 6.57 5.90
CA ASN A 250 -2.24 5.27 6.32
C ASN A 250 -2.48 5.24 7.83
N HIS A 251 -1.59 5.87 8.61
CA HIS A 251 -1.78 6.06 10.05
C HIS A 251 -3.07 6.83 10.36
N ALA A 252 -3.29 7.98 9.69
CA ALA A 252 -4.50 8.77 9.89
C ALA A 252 -5.77 7.99 9.50
N PHE A 253 -5.76 7.32 8.35
CA PHE A 253 -6.87 6.46 7.92
C PHE A 253 -7.18 5.36 8.93
N LEU A 254 -6.16 4.62 9.39
CA LEU A 254 -6.36 3.51 10.34
C LEU A 254 -6.92 4.00 11.67
N TYR A 255 -6.47 5.16 12.14
CA TYR A 255 -6.97 5.78 13.35
C TYR A 255 -8.43 6.24 13.21
N ASN A 256 -8.80 6.78 12.04
CA ASN A 256 -10.15 7.26 11.74
C ASN A 256 -11.16 6.11 11.48
N SER A 257 -10.76 5.11 10.69
CA SER A 257 -11.68 4.18 10.01
C SER A 257 -11.59 2.73 10.52
N LEU A 258 -10.50 2.37 11.19
CA LEU A 258 -10.23 1.02 11.71
C LEU A 258 -9.74 1.12 13.16
N ALA A 259 -10.40 2.01 13.92
CA ALA A 259 -10.01 2.49 15.23
C ALA A 259 -9.85 1.39 16.30
N ASP A 260 -10.57 0.26 16.15
CA ASP A 260 -10.52 -0.87 17.08
C ASP A 260 -9.34 -1.82 16.86
N TYR A 261 -8.66 -1.72 15.72
CA TYR A 261 -7.46 -2.53 15.42
C TYR A 261 -6.14 -1.81 15.71
N THR A 262 -6.22 -0.63 16.33
CA THR A 262 -5.33 0.47 15.97
C THR A 262 -3.86 0.31 16.31
N TRP A 263 -3.46 -0.38 17.38
CA TRP A 263 -2.02 -0.53 17.64
C TRP A 263 -1.35 -1.56 16.71
N TYR A 264 -2.00 -2.69 16.44
CA TYR A 264 -1.51 -3.70 15.50
C TYR A 264 -1.55 -3.20 14.06
N CYS A 265 -2.69 -2.64 13.65
CA CYS A 265 -2.87 -2.14 12.29
C CYS A 265 -1.98 -0.95 11.98
N THR A 266 -1.67 -0.09 12.96
CA THR A 266 -0.94 1.14 12.63
C THR A 266 0.55 0.97 12.78
N PHE A 267 1.05 0.49 13.92
CA PHE A 267 2.49 0.32 14.07
C PHE A 267 3.00 -0.99 13.49
N ALA A 268 2.38 -2.15 13.77
CA ALA A 268 2.95 -3.40 13.29
C ALA A 268 2.86 -3.51 11.76
N LEU A 269 1.72 -3.20 11.16
CA LEU A 269 1.52 -3.31 9.72
C LEU A 269 2.40 -2.33 8.91
N LEU A 270 2.51 -1.06 9.35
CA LEU A 270 3.34 -0.05 8.66
C LEU A 270 4.83 -0.29 8.89
N LEU A 271 5.24 -0.53 10.13
CA LEU A 271 6.65 -0.79 10.42
C LEU A 271 7.12 -2.10 9.80
N ALA A 272 6.25 -3.10 9.63
CA ALA A 272 6.60 -4.36 8.97
C ALA A 272 7.05 -4.18 7.52
N CYS A 273 6.56 -3.16 6.80
CA CYS A 273 7.05 -2.83 5.47
C CYS A 273 8.10 -1.72 5.45
N THR A 274 8.01 -0.77 6.38
CA THR A 274 8.91 0.39 6.41
C THR A 274 10.28 0.04 7.00
N ILE A 275 10.38 -0.75 8.07
CA ILE A 275 11.69 -1.15 8.64
C ILE A 275 12.55 -1.86 7.57
N PRO A 276 12.08 -2.91 6.87
CA PRO A 276 12.87 -3.58 5.84
C PRO A 276 13.23 -2.65 4.69
N ALA A 277 12.31 -1.79 4.25
CA ALA A 277 12.53 -0.86 3.14
C ALA A 277 13.64 0.17 3.41
N PHE A 278 13.88 0.54 4.68
CA PHE A 278 14.93 1.49 5.03
C PHE A 278 16.26 0.83 5.45
N THR A 279 16.26 -0.45 5.81
CA THR A 279 17.42 -1.15 6.39
C THR A 279 18.09 -2.09 5.40
N TRP A 280 17.51 -3.27 5.11
CA TRP A 280 18.13 -4.34 4.30
C TRP A 280 17.47 -4.60 2.93
N ALA A 281 16.23 -4.16 2.70
CA ALA A 281 15.47 -4.41 1.48
C ALA A 281 15.07 -3.10 0.76
N LYS A 282 16.07 -2.24 0.53
CA LYS A 282 15.89 -0.91 -0.04
C LYS A 282 15.32 -0.98 -1.46
N GLY A 283 14.25 -0.23 -1.72
CA GLY A 283 13.56 -0.23 -3.02
C GLY A 283 12.57 -1.39 -3.24
N GLN A 284 12.40 -2.25 -2.24
CA GLN A 284 11.41 -3.35 -2.23
C GLN A 284 10.22 -3.04 -1.32
N TRP A 285 9.93 -1.76 -1.06
CA TRP A 285 8.84 -1.38 -0.16
C TRP A 285 7.48 -1.96 -0.60
N ILE A 286 7.16 -1.87 -1.90
CA ILE A 286 5.90 -2.41 -2.45
C ILE A 286 5.76 -3.92 -2.22
N TRP A 287 6.88 -4.64 -2.25
CA TRP A 287 6.93 -6.06 -1.99
C TRP A 287 6.51 -6.35 -0.55
N PHE A 288 7.19 -5.72 0.41
CA PHE A 288 6.87 -5.91 1.81
C PHE A 288 5.44 -5.46 2.10
N ARG A 289 5.01 -4.31 1.61
CA ARG A 289 3.65 -3.81 1.83
C ARG A 289 2.59 -4.79 1.33
N CYS A 290 2.78 -5.38 0.15
CA CYS A 290 1.85 -6.35 -0.40
C CYS A 290 1.73 -7.60 0.48
N PHE A 291 2.86 -8.19 0.90
CA PHE A 291 2.84 -9.46 1.64
C PHE A 291 2.57 -9.32 3.14
N THR A 292 2.93 -8.19 3.78
CA THR A 292 2.54 -7.93 5.16
C THR A 292 1.03 -7.70 5.26
N LEU A 293 0.46 -6.94 4.32
CA LEU A 293 -0.98 -6.72 4.23
C LEU A 293 -1.75 -8.00 3.89
N MET A 294 -1.23 -8.82 2.96
CA MET A 294 -1.82 -10.12 2.61
C MET A 294 -1.88 -11.01 3.85
N PHE A 295 -0.78 -11.12 4.59
CA PHE A 295 -0.74 -11.90 5.83
C PHE A 295 -1.74 -11.39 6.86
N TRP A 296 -1.80 -10.07 7.07
CA TRP A 296 -2.72 -9.48 8.03
C TRP A 296 -4.19 -9.78 7.69
N ILE A 297 -4.59 -9.54 6.45
CA ILE A 297 -5.97 -9.79 6.00
C ILE A 297 -6.31 -11.28 6.03
N ALA A 298 -5.37 -12.15 5.64
CA ALA A 298 -5.55 -13.60 5.76
C ALA A 298 -5.76 -14.01 7.22
N ALA A 299 -4.90 -13.54 8.13
CA ALA A 299 -4.98 -13.88 9.53
C ALA A 299 -6.32 -13.46 10.15
N ASN A 300 -6.80 -12.24 9.86
CA ASN A 300 -8.10 -11.75 10.35
C ASN A 300 -9.29 -12.58 9.83
N ASN A 301 -9.22 -13.10 8.61
CA ASN A 301 -10.28 -13.91 8.01
C ASN A 301 -10.24 -15.38 8.44
N ILE A 302 -9.06 -15.91 8.78
CA ILE A 302 -8.87 -17.31 9.16
C ILE A 302 -9.04 -17.50 10.68
N LEU A 303 -8.61 -16.52 11.49
CA LEU A 303 -8.65 -16.56 12.96
C LEU A 303 -9.40 -15.34 13.54
N PRO A 304 -10.66 -15.08 13.12
CA PRO A 304 -11.43 -13.92 13.58
C PRO A 304 -11.68 -13.90 15.10
N GLU A 305 -11.81 -15.05 15.76
CA GLU A 305 -12.05 -15.13 17.21
C GLU A 305 -10.84 -14.66 18.02
N LEU A 306 -9.65 -14.75 17.43
CA LEU A 306 -8.42 -14.27 18.05
C LEU A 306 -8.13 -12.82 17.64
N LEU A 307 -8.36 -12.47 16.38
CA LEU A 307 -7.84 -11.23 15.79
C LEU A 307 -8.90 -10.15 15.53
N VAL A 308 -10.17 -10.44 15.71
CA VAL A 308 -11.27 -9.48 15.52
C VAL A 308 -12.13 -9.31 16.77
N GLN A 309 -12.37 -10.38 17.52
CA GLN A 309 -13.18 -10.29 18.73
C GLN A 309 -12.54 -9.33 19.76
N PRO A 310 -13.29 -8.33 20.26
CA PRO A 310 -12.85 -7.49 21.37
C PRO A 310 -12.34 -8.35 22.54
N SER A 311 -11.07 -8.19 22.89
CA SER A 311 -10.40 -9.04 23.88
C SER A 311 -9.23 -8.32 24.55
N GLY A 312 -8.69 -8.92 25.61
CA GLY A 312 -7.52 -8.40 26.32
C GLY A 312 -6.22 -8.37 25.51
N MET A 313 -6.24 -8.81 24.24
CA MET A 313 -5.14 -8.63 23.30
C MET A 313 -5.15 -7.26 22.61
N PHE A 314 -6.27 -6.52 22.65
CA PHE A 314 -6.42 -5.24 21.96
C PHE A 314 -6.11 -4.05 22.86
N ASN A 315 -5.58 -3.01 22.22
CA ASN A 315 -5.61 -1.64 22.73
C ASN A 315 -6.55 -0.84 21.85
N TYR A 316 -7.33 0.02 22.48
CA TYR A 316 -8.35 0.79 21.81
C TYR A 316 -7.85 2.21 21.52
N ALA A 317 -8.27 2.76 20.37
CA ALA A 317 -8.15 4.19 20.11
C ALA A 317 -8.98 4.99 21.12
N THR A 318 -8.49 6.17 21.48
CA THR A 318 -9.15 7.06 22.44
C THR A 318 -10.44 7.67 21.91
N MET A 319 -10.74 7.54 20.62
CA MET A 319 -11.85 8.22 19.93
C MET A 319 -11.86 9.74 20.17
N ASN A 320 -10.69 10.34 20.38
CA ASN A 320 -10.55 11.78 20.60
C ASN A 320 -10.59 12.54 19.26
N PRO A 321 -11.54 13.46 19.02
CA PRO A 321 -11.60 14.25 17.80
C PRO A 321 -10.33 15.06 17.55
N VAL A 322 -9.69 15.60 18.59
CA VAL A 322 -8.44 16.38 18.46
C VAL A 322 -7.31 15.51 17.92
N ALA A 323 -7.21 14.27 18.40
CA ALA A 323 -6.23 13.30 17.91
C ALA A 323 -6.44 13.00 16.41
N ASN A 324 -7.69 12.78 15.99
CA ASN A 324 -8.03 12.54 14.59
C ASN A 324 -7.70 13.75 13.71
N ILE A 325 -8.05 14.95 14.16
CA ILE A 325 -7.75 16.22 13.48
C ILE A 325 -6.24 16.37 13.29
N VAL A 326 -5.44 16.17 14.34
CA VAL A 326 -3.98 16.28 14.27
C VAL A 326 -3.41 15.26 13.29
N CYS A 327 -3.81 13.99 13.36
CA CYS A 327 -3.34 12.95 12.46
C CYS A 327 -3.70 13.24 11.00
N ALA A 328 -4.94 13.66 10.74
CA ALA A 328 -5.42 13.98 9.40
C ALA A 328 -4.73 15.22 8.81
N TRP A 329 -4.47 16.26 9.61
CA TRP A 329 -3.69 17.42 9.16
C TRP A 329 -2.23 17.07 8.88
N LEU A 330 -1.59 16.24 9.70
CA LEU A 330 -0.24 15.75 9.44
C LEU A 330 -0.17 14.94 8.14
N ALA A 331 -1.17 14.07 7.91
CA ALA A 331 -1.32 13.34 6.65
C ALA A 331 -1.50 14.27 5.45
N LEU A 332 -2.38 15.27 5.55
CA LEU A 332 -2.64 16.19 4.45
C LEU A 332 -1.43 17.10 4.16
N ILE A 333 -0.84 17.72 5.18
CA ILE A 333 0.32 18.61 5.03
C ILE A 333 1.49 17.84 4.40
N SER A 334 1.77 16.62 4.86
CA SER A 334 2.85 15.80 4.30
C SER A 334 2.59 15.41 2.84
N ASN A 335 1.36 15.06 2.47
CA ASN A 335 1.01 14.73 1.09
C ASN A 335 0.97 15.97 0.17
N VAL A 336 0.56 17.14 0.67
CA VAL A 336 0.65 18.41 -0.06
C VAL A 336 2.11 18.81 -0.26
N ALA A 337 2.96 18.65 0.75
CA ALA A 337 4.40 18.91 0.62
C ALA A 337 5.05 17.97 -0.40
N LEU A 338 4.70 16.69 -0.38
CA LEU A 338 5.14 15.72 -1.39
C LEU A 338 4.64 16.11 -2.78
N PHE A 339 3.37 16.49 -2.91
CA PHE A 339 2.80 16.93 -4.19
C PHE A 339 3.50 18.18 -4.73
N GLY A 340 3.79 19.16 -3.87
CA GLY A 340 4.57 20.35 -4.23
C GLY A 340 5.98 19.99 -4.69
N TYR A 341 6.67 19.08 -3.98
CA TYR A 341 8.00 18.59 -4.37
C TYR A 341 7.95 17.81 -5.69
N TRP A 342 6.94 16.97 -5.87
CA TRP A 342 6.67 16.22 -7.10
C TRP A 342 6.47 17.16 -8.28
N LEU A 343 5.63 18.19 -8.13
CA LEU A 343 5.35 19.19 -9.16
C LEU A 343 6.59 20.03 -9.48
N TYR A 344 7.34 20.45 -8.45
CA TYR A 344 8.61 21.16 -8.61
C TYR A 344 9.60 20.36 -9.47
N LYS A 345 9.74 19.05 -9.21
CA LYS A 345 10.64 18.18 -9.98
C LYS A 345 10.16 17.99 -11.42
N ILE A 346 8.85 17.85 -11.64
CA ILE A 346 8.28 17.73 -12.98
C ILE A 346 8.52 18.99 -13.81
N ILE A 347 8.18 20.16 -13.26
CA ILE A 347 8.28 21.43 -13.98
C ILE A 347 9.74 21.87 -14.13
N GLY A 348 10.49 21.89 -13.03
CA GLY A 348 11.86 22.40 -13.00
C GLY A 348 12.85 21.52 -13.77
N GLN A 349 12.66 20.19 -13.75
CA GLN A 349 13.56 19.24 -14.42
C GLN A 349 12.96 18.63 -15.69
N LYS A 350 11.74 19.05 -16.09
CA LYS A 350 11.01 18.58 -17.28
C LYS A 350 10.90 17.04 -17.33
N ARG A 351 10.71 16.41 -16.17
CA ARG A 351 10.65 14.95 -16.04
C ARG A 351 9.23 14.45 -16.18
N ASN A 352 9.09 13.26 -16.77
CA ASN A 352 7.81 12.59 -16.89
C ASN A 352 7.67 11.53 -15.76
N PRO A 353 6.72 11.71 -14.82
CA PRO A 353 6.54 10.81 -13.68
C PRO A 353 6.01 9.42 -14.06
N ILE A 354 5.40 9.30 -15.23
CA ILE A 354 4.79 8.05 -15.72
C ILE A 354 5.84 7.19 -16.42
N THR A 355 6.66 7.81 -17.30
CA THR A 355 7.55 7.06 -18.20
C THR A 355 8.97 6.92 -17.68
N GLY A 356 9.42 7.86 -16.87
CA GLY A 356 10.79 7.95 -16.36
C GLY A 356 10.84 7.98 -14.84
N VAL A 357 12.01 8.33 -14.31
CA VAL A 357 12.27 8.49 -12.87
C VAL A 357 12.18 9.95 -12.45
N LEU A 358 11.75 10.22 -11.22
CA LEU A 358 11.58 11.57 -10.69
C LEU A 358 12.62 11.95 -9.62
N PHE A 359 12.99 11.00 -8.75
CA PHE A 359 13.78 11.28 -7.54
C PHE A 359 15.22 10.76 -7.59
N CYS A 360 15.80 10.65 -8.79
CA CYS A 360 17.07 9.97 -9.03
C CYS A 360 18.31 10.60 -8.36
N GLU A 361 18.22 11.85 -7.90
CA GLU A 361 19.29 12.54 -7.16
C GLU A 361 19.31 12.22 -5.67
N LEU A 362 18.25 11.61 -5.13
CA LEU A 362 18.20 11.30 -3.70
C LEU A 362 19.20 10.20 -3.37
N GLY A 363 19.93 10.38 -2.26
CA GLY A 363 20.85 9.35 -1.76
C GLY A 363 20.16 8.01 -1.47
N ALA A 364 18.88 8.02 -1.12
CA ALA A 364 18.07 6.80 -0.98
C ALA A 364 17.93 6.08 -2.32
N PHE A 365 17.60 6.80 -3.40
CA PHE A 365 17.50 6.25 -4.76
C PHE A 365 18.85 5.67 -5.19
N ARG A 366 19.94 6.42 -5.01
CA ARG A 366 21.31 5.97 -5.30
C ARG A 366 21.63 4.65 -4.58
N LYS A 367 21.31 4.54 -3.29
CA LYS A 367 21.52 3.30 -2.52
C LYS A 367 20.74 2.10 -3.08
N VAL A 368 19.52 2.31 -3.59
CA VAL A 368 18.74 1.25 -4.25
C VAL A 368 19.46 0.78 -5.52
N VAL A 369 19.87 1.72 -6.38
CA VAL A 369 20.55 1.43 -7.64
C VAL A 369 21.85 0.67 -7.40
N LEU A 370 22.73 1.18 -6.52
CA LEU A 370 24.00 0.55 -6.20
C LEU A 370 23.83 -0.86 -5.61
N ALA A 371 22.76 -1.09 -4.85
CA ALA A 371 22.53 -2.38 -4.23
C ALA A 371 21.98 -3.43 -5.21
N HIS A 372 21.19 -3.02 -6.20
CA HIS A 372 20.33 -3.95 -6.95
C HIS A 372 20.55 -4.01 -8.46
N PHE A 373 21.22 -3.03 -9.06
CA PHE A 373 21.32 -2.93 -10.51
C PHE A 373 22.73 -3.15 -11.03
N ASP A 374 22.80 -3.97 -12.08
CA ASP A 374 23.96 -4.09 -12.94
C ASP A 374 24.12 -2.86 -13.86
N ASN A 375 25.13 -2.89 -14.72
CA ASN A 375 25.42 -1.80 -15.63
C ASN A 375 24.26 -1.51 -16.61
N LYS A 376 23.56 -2.54 -17.12
CA LYS A 376 22.48 -2.36 -18.09
C LYS A 376 21.29 -1.65 -17.47
N ASP A 377 20.92 -2.04 -16.25
CA ASP A 377 19.82 -1.44 -15.51
C ASP A 377 20.12 0.00 -15.12
N LYS A 378 21.37 0.32 -14.73
CA LYS A 378 21.81 1.69 -14.45
C LYS A 378 21.58 2.64 -15.63
N TYR A 379 21.86 2.19 -16.86
CA TYR A 379 21.58 2.98 -18.07
C TYR A 379 20.10 3.00 -18.43
N PHE A 380 19.39 1.88 -18.24
CA PHE A 380 17.95 1.78 -18.48
C PHE A 380 17.16 2.80 -17.67
N ILE A 381 17.43 2.94 -16.37
CA ILE A 381 16.64 3.82 -15.50
C ILE A 381 16.77 5.30 -15.83
N VAL A 382 17.88 5.71 -16.44
CA VAL A 382 18.16 7.11 -16.78
C VAL A 382 17.97 7.43 -18.26
N ASP A 383 17.50 6.51 -19.10
CA ASP A 383 17.44 6.68 -20.56
C ASP A 383 16.56 7.86 -21.04
N GLN A 384 15.71 8.40 -20.18
CA GLN A 384 14.77 9.50 -20.48
C GLN A 384 15.14 10.84 -19.84
N ILE A 385 16.28 10.92 -19.15
CA ILE A 385 16.76 12.14 -18.50
C ILE A 385 18.14 12.53 -19.05
N PRO A 386 18.57 13.80 -18.96
CA PRO A 386 19.88 14.21 -19.45
C PRO A 386 21.03 13.59 -18.66
N GLN A 387 20.86 13.39 -17.36
CA GLN A 387 21.94 12.90 -16.49
C GLN A 387 22.34 11.45 -16.80
N THR A 388 23.64 11.18 -16.81
CA THR A 388 24.23 9.84 -16.92
C THR A 388 24.22 9.11 -15.57
N PRO A 389 24.40 7.78 -15.54
CA PRO A 389 24.54 7.05 -14.29
C PRO A 389 25.73 7.54 -13.47
N MET A 390 26.83 7.93 -14.12
CA MET A 390 28.03 8.46 -13.46
C MET A 390 27.75 9.78 -12.73
N GLU A 391 27.10 10.74 -13.40
CA GLU A 391 26.74 12.05 -12.80
C GLU A 391 25.78 11.91 -11.60
N LEU A 392 24.95 10.87 -11.58
CA LEU A 392 24.05 10.59 -10.47
C LEU A 392 24.73 9.77 -9.35
N GLY A 393 25.97 9.34 -9.54
CA GLY A 393 26.75 8.53 -8.60
C GLY A 393 26.27 7.08 -8.51
N PHE A 394 25.83 6.50 -9.62
CA PHE A 394 25.40 5.09 -9.71
C PHE A 394 26.57 4.13 -10.01
N GLU A 395 27.80 4.65 -10.11
CA GLU A 395 29.03 3.87 -10.30
C GLU A 395 28.88 2.83 -11.42
N PRO A 396 28.60 3.24 -12.68
CA PRO A 396 28.50 2.29 -13.79
C PRO A 396 29.87 1.66 -14.10
N ASP A 397 29.87 0.43 -14.60
CA ASP A 397 31.10 -0.30 -14.93
C ASP A 397 31.80 0.29 -16.16
N THR A 398 31.02 0.93 -17.04
CA THR A 398 31.47 1.60 -18.25
C THR A 398 30.94 3.03 -18.30
N LEU A 399 31.60 3.93 -19.04
CA LEU A 399 31.11 5.31 -19.24
C LEU A 399 30.06 5.43 -20.35
N VAL A 400 29.95 4.40 -21.19
CA VAL A 400 28.96 4.28 -22.26
C VAL A 400 28.02 3.11 -22.00
N PRO A 401 26.75 3.18 -22.44
CA PRO A 401 25.80 2.08 -22.29
C PRO A 401 26.25 0.83 -23.05
N PRO A 402 26.04 -0.38 -22.50
CA PRO A 402 26.28 -1.62 -23.23
C PRO A 402 25.45 -1.72 -24.51
N GLU A 403 26.02 -2.27 -25.59
CA GLU A 403 25.30 -2.48 -26.86
C GLU A 403 24.12 -3.45 -26.70
N ASP A 404 24.23 -4.41 -25.79
CA ASP A 404 23.21 -5.40 -25.45
C ASP A 404 22.39 -4.99 -24.20
N GLY A 405 22.32 -3.68 -23.93
CA GLY A 405 21.56 -3.08 -22.84
C GLY A 405 20.05 -3.12 -23.04
N TRP A 406 19.31 -2.51 -22.11
CA TRP A 406 17.85 -2.43 -22.21
C TRP A 406 17.37 -1.16 -22.91
N VAL A 407 16.25 -1.30 -23.63
CA VAL A 407 15.63 -0.21 -24.39
C VAL A 407 14.27 0.12 -23.77
N GLY A 408 14.17 1.29 -23.10
CA GLY A 408 12.90 1.76 -22.53
C GLY A 408 12.01 2.43 -23.57
N ILE A 409 10.95 1.74 -24.02
CA ILE A 409 9.99 2.29 -24.98
C ILE A 409 8.57 2.10 -24.47
N MET A 410 7.82 3.20 -24.36
CA MET A 410 6.43 3.13 -23.91
C MET A 410 5.49 2.56 -24.99
N PRO A 411 4.40 1.86 -24.61
CA PRO A 411 3.48 1.24 -25.55
C PRO A 411 2.88 2.19 -26.60
N TRP A 412 2.67 3.46 -26.24
CA TRP A 412 2.05 4.48 -27.11
C TRP A 412 3.06 5.31 -27.92
N TRP A 413 4.37 5.10 -27.75
CA TRP A 413 5.36 5.83 -28.54
C TRP A 413 5.35 5.39 -30.01
N ARG A 414 5.45 6.37 -30.90
CA ARG A 414 5.57 6.19 -32.36
C ARG A 414 6.99 6.47 -32.87
N ARG A 415 7.76 7.22 -32.10
CA ARG A 415 9.19 7.51 -32.33
C ARG A 415 9.95 7.31 -31.03
N ASP A 416 11.27 7.18 -31.11
CA ASP A 416 12.10 7.14 -29.92
C ASP A 416 12.01 8.49 -29.18
N LYS A 417 11.54 8.46 -27.93
CA LYS A 417 11.43 9.64 -27.05
C LYS A 417 12.41 9.56 -25.86
N ARG A 418 13.36 8.63 -25.90
CA ARG A 418 14.50 8.64 -24.97
C ARG A 418 15.30 9.93 -25.16
N TYR A 419 16.09 10.30 -24.15
CA TYR A 419 16.93 11.47 -24.24
C TYR A 419 18.14 11.18 -25.15
N LEU A 420 18.09 11.67 -26.39
CA LEU A 420 19.10 11.40 -27.42
C LEU A 420 20.36 12.26 -27.31
N GLY A 421 20.38 13.27 -26.43
CA GLY A 421 21.54 14.15 -26.20
C GLY A 421 22.71 13.50 -25.46
N LYS A 422 22.69 12.17 -25.26
CA LYS A 422 23.75 11.39 -24.62
C LYS A 422 23.86 9.99 -25.24
N PRO A 423 24.99 9.28 -25.04
CA PRO A 423 25.11 7.88 -25.43
C PRO A 423 23.97 7.04 -24.84
N HIS A 424 23.29 6.27 -25.69
CA HIS A 424 22.15 5.43 -25.33
C HIS A 424 22.29 4.05 -25.95
N THR A 425 21.68 3.05 -25.33
CA THR A 425 21.59 1.69 -25.89
C THR A 425 20.93 1.76 -27.27
N PRO A 426 21.53 1.17 -28.32
CA PRO A 426 20.96 1.22 -29.66
C PRO A 426 19.61 0.48 -29.71
N LEU A 427 18.69 0.91 -30.58
CA LEU A 427 17.38 0.25 -30.73
C LEU A 427 17.51 -1.21 -31.19
N SER A 428 18.58 -1.55 -31.91
CA SER A 428 18.90 -2.91 -32.35
C SER A 428 19.11 -3.89 -31.20
N ALA A 429 19.37 -3.41 -29.98
CA ALA A 429 19.42 -4.24 -28.78
C ALA A 429 18.05 -4.91 -28.46
N ASP A 430 16.95 -4.34 -28.96
CA ASP A 430 15.62 -4.94 -28.92
C ASP A 430 14.95 -4.86 -30.31
N PRO A 431 15.17 -5.86 -31.19
CA PRO A 431 14.63 -5.86 -32.55
C PRO A 431 13.10 -5.76 -32.62
N VAL A 432 12.39 -6.26 -31.61
CA VAL A 432 10.92 -6.17 -31.57
C VAL A 432 10.48 -4.76 -31.23
N ALA A 433 11.18 -4.10 -30.31
CA ALA A 433 10.90 -2.72 -29.95
C ALA A 433 11.25 -1.76 -31.11
N GLN A 434 12.35 -2.03 -31.83
CA GLN A 434 12.73 -1.33 -33.06
C GLN A 434 11.65 -1.48 -34.14
N ALA A 435 11.31 -2.72 -34.53
CA ALA A 435 10.31 -2.98 -35.56
C ALA A 435 8.93 -2.39 -35.22
N ARG A 436 8.58 -2.33 -33.93
CA ARG A 436 7.35 -1.67 -33.47
C ARG A 436 7.37 -0.16 -33.72
N LEU A 437 8.50 0.51 -33.47
CA LEU A 437 8.62 1.94 -33.75
C LEU A 437 8.59 2.21 -35.26
N GLU A 438 9.35 1.45 -36.05
CA GLU A 438 9.40 1.57 -37.51
C GLU A 438 8.02 1.39 -38.16
N ARG A 439 7.25 0.39 -37.71
CA ARG A 439 5.87 0.19 -38.17
C ARG A 439 4.98 1.39 -37.85
N LYS A 440 5.04 1.89 -36.61
CA LYS A 440 4.21 3.01 -36.17
C LYS A 440 4.58 4.35 -36.80
N SER A 441 5.84 4.53 -37.20
CA SER A 441 6.26 5.71 -37.96
C SER A 441 5.81 5.65 -39.42
N GLY A 442 5.68 4.45 -40.01
CA GLY A 442 5.20 4.28 -41.39
C GLY A 442 3.70 4.54 -41.58
N ASP A 443 2.92 4.52 -40.49
CA ASP A 443 1.47 4.79 -40.50
C ASP A 443 1.12 6.30 -40.42
N GLU A 444 2.10 7.22 -40.41
CA GLU A 444 1.85 8.66 -40.51
C GLU A 444 1.68 9.08 -41.98
N PRO A 445 0.61 9.82 -42.34
CA PRO A 445 0.59 10.54 -43.62
C PRO A 445 1.78 11.48 -43.61
N SER A 446 2.58 11.48 -44.68
CA SER A 446 3.73 12.38 -44.79
C SER A 446 3.28 13.82 -44.53
N GLU A 447 4.03 14.56 -43.71
CA GLU A 447 3.79 16.00 -43.50
C GLU A 447 3.87 16.79 -44.83
N SER A 448 4.43 16.20 -45.89
CA SER A 448 4.40 16.74 -47.25
C SER A 448 3.02 16.73 -47.91
N ALA A 449 2.04 15.98 -47.39
CA ALA A 449 0.67 15.94 -47.92
C ALA A 449 -0.27 16.98 -47.29
N LYS A 450 0.19 17.74 -46.27
CA LYS A 450 -0.58 18.82 -45.64
C LYS A 450 -0.23 20.23 -46.14
N ALA A 451 0.74 20.35 -47.05
CA ALA A 451 1.13 21.62 -47.64
C ALA A 451 0.44 21.92 -48.99
N ASP A 452 -0.24 20.93 -49.60
CA ASP A 452 -0.88 21.04 -50.92
C ASP A 452 -2.40 20.78 -50.91
N SER A 453 -3.11 21.10 -49.82
CA SER A 453 -4.58 21.10 -49.78
C SER A 453 -5.16 22.38 -49.22
#